data_AF-A0AAV0NQ21-F1
#
_entry.id   AF-A0AAV0NQ21-F1
#
_cell.length_a   1.000
_cell.length_b   1.000
_cell.length_c   1.000
_cell.angle_alpha   90.00
_cell.angle_beta   90.00
_cell.angle_gamma   90.00
#
_symmetry.space_group_name_H-M   'P 1'
#
loop_
_entity.id
_entity.type
_entity.pdbx_description
1 polymer ?
#
loop_
_entity_poly.entity_id
_entity_poly.type
_entity_poly.pdbx_seq_one_letter_code
_entity_poly.pdbx_strand_id
1 'polypeptide(L)'
;MMGFEEQLIGVGVGLEEFTFPHSDPLVLELNRLQNLLKEKYRELGVSHGEIKGLRTADALKDKAIEELRIQMTRLDEKLRASENLIENKNLEIKKLVDEKKEALSAQHAAEATLRRVHANLKDDDSPPIQSLLAPLEAEIKMYKNEIAALQEDKKAMERLSKSKESALLEAETILKSALERVLIVEQVQNQNYELRRQIEICQEENRILEKTNRQKVVEVEKLSQTIGELEESVLASGEAANAVRDYKRQITELNDEKKTLERELARAKVSANRVATVAANEWKDENDRVMPVKQWLEERRLVQAEIQRLRDKLIVSERTAKAEAQLKEKLKLRLKTLEEGLKQASSIAANSNKFRESPKRGLRKRSASQPRASMVAGRGLLLQQANMETERKDSRKQGSSESMVRKSLWASRSRVVDSTGKENAEGRANADPNADKNVKDIENAEAANEALQEKGSKSPRAEDSVSGFLYDKLQKEVINLRRACEAKDNSLIEKDQQTQV
;
A
#
# COMPACT_ATOMS: atom_id res chain seq x y z
N MET A 1 0.00 14.61 -23.20
CA MET A 1 -0.65 15.65 -22.38
C MET A 1 -1.98 15.11 -21.88
N MET A 2 -2.53 15.63 -20.78
CA MET A 2 -3.82 15.17 -20.26
C MET A 2 -4.98 15.63 -21.15
N GLY A 3 -5.88 14.71 -21.48
CA GLY A 3 -7.25 15.07 -21.86
C GLY A 3 -8.04 15.46 -20.61
N PHE A 4 -9.01 16.36 -20.77
CA PHE A 4 -10.02 16.62 -19.75
C PHE A 4 -11.12 15.58 -19.87
N GLU A 5 -11.66 15.13 -18.74
CA GLU A 5 -13.07 14.75 -18.70
C GLU A 5 -13.66 15.08 -17.33
N GLU A 6 -14.80 15.77 -17.33
CA GLU A 6 -15.58 16.04 -16.13
C GLU A 6 -16.47 14.84 -15.84
N GLN A 7 -16.63 14.48 -14.56
CA GLN A 7 -17.55 13.40 -14.19
C GLN A 7 -18.37 13.82 -12.97
N LEU A 8 -19.53 14.40 -13.24
CA LEU A 8 -20.58 14.58 -12.24
C LEU A 8 -21.08 13.19 -11.81
N ILE A 9 -21.03 12.90 -10.51
CA ILE A 9 -21.75 11.78 -9.91
C ILE A 9 -22.92 12.36 -9.14
N GLY A 10 -24.12 12.24 -9.69
CA GLY A 10 -25.37 12.48 -8.97
C GLY A 10 -25.81 11.23 -8.22
N VAL A 11 -26.19 11.39 -6.96
CA VAL A 11 -26.92 10.36 -6.19
C VAL A 11 -28.19 11.01 -5.66
N GLY A 12 -29.34 10.46 -6.05
CA GLY A 12 -30.66 10.91 -5.63
C GLY A 12 -31.67 9.80 -5.86
N VAL A 13 -32.33 9.34 -4.79
CA VAL A 13 -33.25 8.20 -4.83
C VAL A 13 -34.69 8.68 -4.79
N GLY A 14 -35.48 8.22 -5.77
CA GLY A 14 -36.93 8.01 -5.65
C GLY A 14 -37.84 9.23 -5.61
N LEU A 15 -38.69 9.35 -6.62
CA LEU A 15 -40.14 9.31 -6.44
C LEU A 15 -40.83 8.81 -7.72
N GLU A 16 -42.07 8.35 -7.61
CA GLU A 16 -42.91 8.00 -8.76
C GLU A 16 -43.58 9.26 -9.32
N GLU A 17 -43.42 9.54 -10.62
CA GLU A 17 -44.46 10.25 -11.38
C GLU A 17 -44.34 9.99 -12.89
N PHE A 18 -45.46 9.66 -13.54
CA PHE A 18 -45.52 9.21 -14.93
C PHE A 18 -45.43 10.39 -15.92
N THR A 19 -44.22 10.95 -16.08
CA THR A 19 -43.96 11.98 -17.12
C THR A 19 -43.32 11.34 -18.35
N PHE A 20 -43.99 11.42 -19.50
CA PHE A 20 -43.38 11.05 -20.78
C PHE A 20 -42.18 11.97 -21.07
N PRO A 21 -40.95 11.46 -21.21
CA PRO A 21 -39.85 12.26 -21.71
C PRO A 21 -40.04 12.44 -23.21
N HIS A 22 -40.63 13.58 -23.61
CA HIS A 22 -40.29 14.17 -24.89
C HIS A 22 -38.81 14.56 -24.82
N SER A 23 -37.93 13.60 -25.15
CA SER A 23 -36.51 13.87 -25.35
C SER A 23 -36.39 14.99 -26.37
N ASP A 24 -35.81 16.11 -25.95
CA ASP A 24 -35.56 17.26 -26.81
C ASP A 24 -34.91 16.77 -28.13
N PRO A 25 -35.47 17.10 -29.31
CA PRO A 25 -34.87 16.74 -30.59
C PRO A 25 -33.39 17.12 -30.69
N LEU A 26 -32.97 18.20 -30.02
CA LEU A 26 -31.56 18.62 -29.93
C LEU A 26 -30.72 17.59 -29.16
N VAL A 27 -31.24 17.01 -28.08
CA VAL A 27 -30.55 15.96 -27.29
C VAL A 27 -30.49 14.63 -28.05
N LEU A 28 -31.51 14.29 -28.83
CA LEU A 28 -31.49 13.11 -29.70
C LEU A 28 -30.45 13.27 -30.83
N GLU A 29 -30.43 14.42 -31.52
CA GLU A 29 -29.45 14.68 -32.57
C GLU A 29 -28.03 14.83 -31.99
N LEU A 30 -27.85 15.39 -30.79
CA LEU A 30 -26.57 15.43 -30.09
C LEU A 30 -26.04 14.01 -29.80
N ASN A 31 -26.89 13.10 -29.30
CA ASN A 31 -26.53 11.70 -29.09
C ASN A 31 -26.18 10.99 -30.40
N ARG A 32 -26.95 11.24 -31.47
CA ARG A 32 -26.68 10.71 -32.82
C ARG A 32 -25.32 11.18 -33.34
N LEU A 33 -25.03 12.48 -33.23
CA LEU A 33 -23.75 13.07 -33.62
C LEU A 33 -22.58 12.56 -32.77
N GLN A 34 -22.77 12.40 -31.45
CA GLN A 34 -21.75 11.83 -30.56
C GLN A 34 -21.45 10.36 -30.91
N ASN A 35 -22.47 9.57 -31.26
CA ASN A 35 -22.29 8.18 -31.69
C ASN A 35 -21.65 8.09 -33.09
N LEU A 36 -22.03 8.96 -34.03
CA LEU A 36 -21.38 9.07 -35.34
C LEU A 36 -19.90 9.49 -35.19
N LEU A 37 -19.58 10.41 -34.28
CA LEU A 37 -18.22 10.79 -33.95
C LEU A 37 -17.41 9.63 -33.35
N LYS A 38 -18.00 8.86 -32.41
CA LYS A 38 -17.38 7.64 -31.85
C LYS A 38 -17.10 6.60 -32.95
N GLU A 39 -18.03 6.39 -33.89
CA GLU A 39 -17.82 5.45 -35.00
C GLU A 39 -16.75 5.97 -35.97
N LYS A 40 -16.71 7.27 -36.27
CA LYS A 40 -15.64 7.86 -37.09
C LYS A 40 -14.26 7.78 -36.42
N TYR A 41 -14.17 7.86 -35.08
CA TYR A 41 -12.93 7.55 -34.37
C TYR A 41 -12.55 6.06 -34.47
N ARG A 42 -13.52 5.13 -34.49
CA ARG A 42 -13.26 3.70 -34.72
C ARG A 42 -12.78 3.43 -36.15
N GLU A 43 -13.48 3.95 -37.16
CA GLU A 43 -13.07 3.88 -38.58
C GLU A 43 -11.65 4.42 -38.77
N LEU A 44 -11.34 5.58 -38.18
CA LEU A 44 -10.00 6.18 -38.22
C LEU A 44 -8.94 5.27 -37.57
N GLY A 45 -9.28 4.61 -36.46
CA GLY A 45 -8.42 3.61 -35.81
C GLY A 45 -8.13 2.39 -36.70
N VAL A 46 -9.15 1.84 -37.37
CA VAL A 46 -8.98 0.75 -38.34
C VAL A 46 -8.11 1.20 -39.51
N SER A 47 -8.42 2.36 -40.10
CA SER A 47 -7.68 2.96 -41.22
C SER A 47 -6.21 3.20 -40.86
N HIS A 48 -5.92 3.63 -39.63
CA HIS A 48 -4.56 3.81 -39.14
C HIS A 48 -3.83 2.47 -38.94
N GLY A 49 -4.54 1.42 -38.49
CA GLY A 49 -4.03 0.06 -38.43
C GLY A 49 -3.67 -0.50 -39.82
N GLU A 50 -4.55 -0.31 -40.80
CA GLU A 50 -4.31 -0.68 -42.21
C GLU A 50 -3.12 0.06 -42.80
N ILE A 51 -3.04 1.39 -42.63
CA ILE A 51 -1.89 2.20 -43.07
C ILE A 51 -0.58 1.71 -42.43
N LYS A 52 -0.61 1.32 -41.15
CA LYS A 52 0.57 0.75 -40.48
C LYS A 52 0.95 -0.61 -41.07
N GLY A 53 -0.02 -1.49 -41.33
CA GLY A 53 0.19 -2.80 -41.96
C GLY A 53 0.74 -2.68 -43.38
N LEU A 54 0.18 -1.80 -44.20
CA LEU A 54 0.65 -1.50 -45.56
C LEU A 54 2.08 -0.99 -45.55
N ARG A 55 2.44 -0.06 -44.64
CA ARG A 55 3.83 0.41 -44.48
C ARG A 55 4.80 -0.71 -44.11
N THR A 56 4.40 -1.65 -43.25
CA THR A 56 5.25 -2.82 -42.96
C THR A 56 5.34 -3.80 -44.13
N ALA A 57 4.32 -3.91 -44.97
CA ALA A 57 4.34 -4.73 -46.18
C ALA A 57 5.23 -4.12 -47.28
N ASP A 58 5.17 -2.81 -47.52
CA ASP A 58 6.07 -2.13 -48.45
C ASP A 58 7.54 -2.22 -48.00
N ALA A 59 7.83 -2.01 -46.72
CA ALA A 59 9.18 -2.18 -46.16
C ALA A 59 9.73 -3.63 -46.23
N LEU A 60 8.89 -4.62 -46.56
CA LEU A 60 9.32 -5.98 -46.91
C LEU A 60 9.48 -6.16 -48.42
N LYS A 61 8.61 -5.54 -49.25
CA LYS A 61 8.79 -5.50 -50.71
C LYS A 61 10.08 -4.80 -51.11
N ASP A 62 10.39 -3.65 -50.49
CA ASP A 62 11.61 -2.88 -50.79
C ASP A 62 12.87 -3.72 -50.55
N LYS A 63 12.89 -4.52 -49.48
CA LYS A 63 13.98 -5.46 -49.19
C LYS A 63 14.08 -6.56 -50.26
N ALA A 64 12.96 -7.18 -50.62
CA ALA A 64 12.93 -8.19 -51.68
C ALA A 64 13.35 -7.61 -53.06
N ILE A 65 12.99 -6.36 -53.34
CA ILE A 65 13.42 -5.64 -54.55
C ILE A 65 14.94 -5.39 -54.51
N GLU A 66 15.51 -5.02 -53.37
CA GLU A 66 16.95 -4.81 -53.24
C GLU A 66 17.75 -6.12 -53.29
N GLU A 67 17.25 -7.19 -52.67
CA GLU A 67 17.81 -8.54 -52.81
C GLU A 67 17.80 -9.03 -54.26
N LEU A 68 16.74 -8.74 -55.02
CA LEU A 68 16.66 -9.04 -56.46
C LEU A 68 17.59 -8.15 -57.29
N ARG A 69 17.76 -6.87 -56.94
CA ARG A 69 18.76 -5.98 -57.58
C ARG A 69 20.19 -6.50 -57.39
N ILE A 70 20.54 -6.92 -56.17
CA ILE A 70 21.83 -7.52 -55.84
C ILE A 70 22.04 -8.86 -56.58
N GLN A 71 20.98 -9.63 -56.82
CA GLN A 71 21.07 -10.83 -57.66
C GLN A 71 21.24 -10.51 -59.15
N MET A 72 20.53 -9.49 -59.66
CA MET A 72 20.64 -9.04 -61.05
C MET A 72 22.05 -8.55 -61.38
N THR A 73 22.63 -7.65 -60.58
CA THR A 73 23.98 -7.12 -60.82
C THR A 73 25.04 -8.22 -60.82
N ARG A 74 24.93 -9.21 -59.92
CA ARG A 74 25.80 -10.40 -59.88
C ARG A 74 25.63 -11.32 -61.10
N LEU A 75 24.49 -11.30 -61.79
CA LEU A 75 24.28 -12.01 -63.05
C LEU A 75 24.84 -11.19 -64.24
N ASP A 76 24.62 -9.88 -64.27
CA ASP A 76 25.17 -8.97 -65.28
C ASP A 76 26.71 -8.92 -65.26
N GLU A 77 27.33 -9.05 -64.08
CA GLU A 77 28.78 -9.20 -63.92
C GLU A 77 29.29 -10.54 -64.47
N LYS A 78 28.59 -11.64 -64.20
CA LYS A 78 28.94 -12.97 -64.75
C LYS A 78 28.75 -13.03 -66.26
N LEU A 79 27.69 -12.42 -66.78
CA LEU A 79 27.43 -12.33 -68.21
C LEU A 79 28.57 -11.60 -68.91
N ARG A 80 28.90 -10.37 -68.48
CA ARG A 80 30.02 -9.60 -69.03
C ARG A 80 31.38 -10.31 -68.90
N ALA A 81 31.63 -11.02 -67.81
CA ALA A 81 32.83 -11.84 -67.68
C ALA A 81 32.88 -12.99 -68.71
N SER A 82 31.74 -13.61 -69.03
CA SER A 82 31.64 -14.66 -70.05
C SER A 82 31.71 -14.12 -71.49
N GLU A 83 31.13 -12.94 -71.76
CA GLU A 83 31.21 -12.24 -73.05
C GLU A 83 32.67 -11.87 -73.36
N ASN A 84 33.36 -11.23 -72.41
CA ASN A 84 34.78 -10.91 -72.52
C ASN A 84 35.65 -12.17 -72.74
N LEU A 85 35.32 -13.30 -72.12
CA LEU A 85 36.05 -14.57 -72.34
C LEU A 85 35.84 -15.13 -73.74
N ILE A 86 34.63 -15.00 -74.30
CA ILE A 86 34.30 -15.42 -75.67
C ILE A 86 35.00 -14.50 -76.69
N GLU A 87 34.98 -13.18 -76.48
CA GLU A 87 35.69 -12.22 -77.33
C GLU A 87 37.20 -12.48 -77.36
N ASN A 88 37.84 -12.66 -76.20
CA ASN A 88 39.26 -13.01 -76.11
C ASN A 88 39.60 -14.30 -76.88
N LYS A 89 38.75 -15.34 -76.78
CA LYS A 89 38.94 -16.58 -77.55
C LYS A 89 38.76 -16.38 -79.06
N ASN A 90 37.85 -15.52 -79.49
CA ASN A 90 37.69 -15.20 -80.91
C ASN A 90 38.92 -14.46 -81.46
N LEU A 91 39.53 -13.57 -80.67
CA LEU A 91 40.80 -12.91 -81.01
C LEU A 91 41.96 -13.91 -81.07
N GLU A 92 42.05 -14.84 -80.11
CA GLU A 92 43.04 -15.93 -80.10
C GLU A 92 42.90 -16.85 -81.32
N ILE A 93 41.68 -17.28 -81.66
CA ILE A 93 41.40 -18.08 -82.86
C ILE A 93 41.85 -17.35 -84.13
N LYS A 94 41.57 -16.04 -84.24
CA LYS A 94 42.02 -15.24 -85.39
C LYS A 94 43.56 -15.21 -85.48
N LYS A 95 44.24 -14.96 -84.36
CA LYS A 95 45.72 -14.97 -84.29
C LYS A 95 46.30 -16.32 -84.71
N LEU A 96 45.77 -17.43 -84.21
CA LEU A 96 46.19 -18.79 -84.59
C LEU A 96 45.93 -19.10 -86.08
N VAL A 97 44.85 -18.57 -86.65
CA VAL A 97 44.53 -18.71 -88.09
C VAL A 97 45.52 -17.94 -88.97
N ASP A 98 45.99 -16.77 -88.54
CA ASP A 98 46.98 -15.98 -89.27
C ASP A 98 48.40 -16.57 -89.10
N GLU A 99 48.79 -16.94 -87.88
CA GLU A 99 50.04 -17.68 -87.59
C GLU A 99 50.14 -18.99 -88.41
N LYS A 100 49.03 -19.71 -88.59
CA LYS A 100 48.99 -20.91 -89.44
C LYS A 100 49.30 -20.61 -90.91
N LYS A 101 48.88 -19.45 -91.44
CA LYS A 101 49.19 -19.05 -92.84
C LYS A 101 50.67 -18.70 -92.96
N GLU A 102 51.21 -17.97 -91.98
CA GLU A 102 52.63 -17.62 -91.92
C GLU A 102 53.51 -18.86 -91.81
N ALA A 103 53.14 -19.82 -90.94
CA ALA A 103 53.85 -21.09 -90.78
C ALA A 103 53.85 -21.94 -92.07
N LEU A 104 52.73 -21.99 -92.80
CA LEU A 104 52.67 -22.66 -94.12
C LEU A 104 53.54 -21.96 -95.16
N SER A 105 53.53 -20.62 -95.20
CA SER A 105 54.39 -19.83 -96.08
C SER A 105 55.88 -20.07 -95.76
N ALA A 106 56.25 -20.07 -94.49
CA ALA A 106 57.59 -20.35 -94.00
C ALA A 106 58.03 -21.80 -94.31
N GLN A 107 57.13 -22.78 -94.16
CA GLN A 107 57.38 -24.17 -94.56
C GLN A 107 57.75 -24.26 -96.05
N HIS A 108 56.93 -23.66 -96.94
CA HIS A 108 57.19 -23.67 -98.38
C HIS A 108 58.52 -22.99 -98.74
N ALA A 109 58.86 -21.88 -98.06
CA ALA A 109 60.13 -21.18 -98.24
C ALA A 109 61.34 -21.98 -97.72
N ALA A 110 61.21 -22.69 -96.60
CA ALA A 110 62.23 -23.58 -96.07
C ALA A 110 62.45 -24.79 -96.99
N GLU A 111 61.39 -25.39 -97.51
CA GLU A 111 61.44 -26.53 -98.44
C GLU A 111 62.07 -26.14 -99.79
N ALA A 112 61.82 -24.92 -100.29
CA ALA A 112 62.52 -24.35 -101.44
C ALA A 112 63.99 -24.01 -101.16
N THR A 113 64.36 -23.81 -99.89
CA THR A 113 65.75 -23.55 -99.48
C THR A 113 66.53 -24.84 -99.29
N LEU A 114 65.95 -25.88 -98.71
CA LEU A 114 66.52 -27.23 -98.66
C LEU A 114 66.82 -27.77 -100.06
N ARG A 115 65.92 -27.59 -101.03
CA ARG A 115 66.17 -27.94 -102.44
C ARG A 115 67.41 -27.25 -103.03
N ARG A 116 67.68 -25.99 -102.64
CA ARG A 116 68.87 -25.24 -103.08
C ARG A 116 70.14 -25.71 -102.36
N VAL A 117 70.08 -25.92 -101.05
CA VAL A 117 71.22 -26.41 -100.25
C VAL A 117 71.63 -27.82 -100.68
N HIS A 118 70.68 -28.73 -100.95
CA HIS A 118 70.98 -30.07 -101.50
C HIS A 118 71.54 -30.06 -102.93
N ALA A 119 71.36 -28.97 -103.69
CA ALA A 119 72.03 -28.81 -104.98
C ALA A 119 73.49 -28.33 -104.80
N ASN A 120 73.72 -27.39 -103.86
CA ASN A 120 75.05 -26.82 -103.59
C ASN A 120 75.98 -27.77 -102.82
N LEU A 121 75.44 -28.72 -102.04
CA LEU A 121 76.19 -29.71 -101.23
C LEU A 121 77.02 -30.74 -102.03
N LYS A 122 77.28 -30.50 -103.32
CA LYS A 122 78.08 -31.38 -104.19
C LYS A 122 79.54 -30.95 -104.35
N ASP A 123 79.84 -29.67 -104.12
CA ASP A 123 81.08 -29.04 -104.62
C ASP A 123 81.79 -28.19 -103.53
N ASP A 124 82.08 -28.75 -102.34
CA ASP A 124 82.79 -28.00 -101.28
C ASP A 124 83.71 -28.86 -100.36
N ASP A 125 85.04 -28.72 -100.53
CA ASP A 125 86.08 -29.39 -99.73
C ASP A 125 86.31 -28.69 -98.37
N SER A 126 85.31 -28.76 -97.51
CA SER A 126 85.33 -28.15 -96.17
C SER A 126 86.21 -28.92 -95.16
N PRO A 127 86.85 -28.23 -94.18
CA PRO A 127 87.81 -28.85 -93.26
C PRO A 127 87.13 -29.83 -92.28
N PRO A 128 87.88 -30.79 -91.67
CA PRO A 128 87.33 -31.86 -90.85
C PRO A 128 86.39 -31.38 -89.73
N ILE A 129 85.09 -31.61 -89.95
CA ILE A 129 83.96 -31.14 -89.13
C ILE A 129 84.15 -31.45 -87.63
N GLN A 130 84.80 -32.57 -87.30
CA GLN A 130 85.15 -33.00 -85.94
C GLN A 130 85.84 -31.90 -85.11
N SER A 131 86.76 -31.14 -85.71
CA SER A 131 87.56 -30.12 -85.00
C SER A 131 86.76 -28.87 -84.64
N LEU A 132 85.67 -28.61 -85.35
CA LEU A 132 84.73 -27.52 -85.06
C LEU A 132 83.61 -27.97 -84.11
N LEU A 133 83.29 -29.27 -84.07
CA LEU A 133 82.33 -29.83 -83.13
C LEU A 133 82.83 -29.85 -81.68
N ALA A 134 84.08 -30.24 -81.43
CA ALA A 134 84.53 -30.52 -80.07
C ALA A 134 84.33 -29.39 -79.03
N PRO A 135 84.52 -28.08 -79.35
CA PRO A 135 84.17 -26.99 -78.43
C PRO A 135 82.66 -26.89 -78.18
N LEU A 136 81.85 -27.02 -79.23
CA LEU A 136 80.39 -26.96 -79.15
C LEU A 136 79.82 -28.15 -78.37
N GLU A 137 80.41 -29.34 -78.49
CA GLU A 137 80.08 -30.52 -77.69
C GLU A 137 80.37 -30.29 -76.19
N ALA A 138 81.46 -29.59 -75.87
CA ALA A 138 81.80 -29.21 -74.50
C ALA A 138 80.83 -28.16 -73.92
N GLU A 139 80.47 -27.13 -74.71
CA GLU A 139 79.44 -26.14 -74.34
C GLU A 139 78.06 -26.80 -74.14
N ILE A 140 77.63 -27.66 -75.06
CA ILE A 140 76.40 -28.46 -74.93
C ILE A 140 76.43 -29.31 -73.66
N LYS A 141 77.59 -29.85 -73.26
CA LYS A 141 77.75 -30.60 -72.00
C LYS A 141 77.67 -29.69 -70.77
N MET A 142 78.22 -28.48 -70.83
CA MET A 142 78.09 -27.48 -69.76
C MET A 142 76.63 -27.06 -69.57
N TYR A 143 75.95 -26.66 -70.65
CA TYR A 143 74.53 -26.27 -70.59
C TYR A 143 73.62 -27.41 -70.12
N LYS A 144 73.91 -28.67 -70.46
CA LYS A 144 73.20 -29.84 -69.90
C LYS A 144 73.37 -29.96 -68.38
N ASN A 145 74.55 -29.70 -67.85
CA ASN A 145 74.79 -29.70 -66.40
C ASN A 145 74.10 -28.51 -65.70
N GLU A 146 74.14 -27.32 -66.30
CA GLU A 146 73.45 -26.13 -65.80
C GLU A 146 71.93 -26.33 -65.78
N ILE A 147 71.35 -26.87 -66.85
CA ILE A 147 69.93 -27.24 -66.91
C ILE A 147 69.58 -28.28 -65.82
N ALA A 148 70.46 -29.22 -65.51
CA ALA A 148 70.24 -30.20 -64.44
C ALA A 148 70.22 -29.53 -63.04
N ALA A 149 71.15 -28.60 -62.78
CA ALA A 149 71.18 -27.82 -61.54
C ALA A 149 69.92 -26.94 -61.39
N LEU A 150 69.54 -26.20 -62.43
CA LEU A 150 68.32 -25.38 -62.45
C LEU A 150 67.04 -26.22 -62.28
N GLN A 151 67.03 -27.48 -62.74
CA GLN A 151 65.93 -28.41 -62.47
C GLN A 151 65.90 -28.91 -61.01
N GLU A 152 67.03 -28.98 -60.32
CA GLU A 152 67.08 -29.30 -58.89
C GLU A 152 66.66 -28.10 -58.03
N ASP A 153 67.15 -26.90 -58.34
CA ASP A 153 66.72 -25.65 -57.71
C ASP A 153 65.22 -25.41 -57.87
N LYS A 154 64.66 -25.66 -59.07
CA LYS A 154 63.21 -25.63 -59.28
C LYS A 154 62.47 -26.59 -58.35
N LYS A 155 62.93 -27.83 -58.20
CA LYS A 155 62.35 -28.81 -57.27
C LYS A 155 62.53 -28.40 -55.81
N ALA A 156 63.61 -27.70 -55.45
CA ALA A 156 63.80 -27.15 -54.11
C ALA A 156 62.79 -26.03 -53.82
N MET A 157 62.60 -25.11 -54.77
CA MET A 157 61.59 -24.05 -54.70
C MET A 157 60.16 -24.59 -54.64
N GLU A 158 59.82 -25.63 -55.42
CA GLU A 158 58.51 -26.30 -55.35
C GLU A 158 58.24 -26.95 -53.98
N ARG A 159 59.24 -27.56 -53.35
CA ARG A 159 59.14 -28.09 -51.97
C ARG A 159 58.96 -26.96 -50.95
N LEU A 160 59.71 -25.87 -51.10
CA LEU A 160 59.61 -24.69 -50.23
C LEU A 160 58.24 -24.00 -50.36
N SER A 161 57.68 -23.92 -51.56
CA SER A 161 56.32 -23.38 -51.78
C SER A 161 55.28 -24.21 -51.03
N LYS A 162 55.26 -25.53 -51.25
CA LYS A 162 54.35 -26.47 -50.56
C LYS A 162 54.49 -26.44 -49.04
N SER A 163 55.71 -26.29 -48.53
CA SER A 163 55.96 -26.12 -47.09
C SER A 163 55.38 -24.81 -46.54
N LYS A 164 55.45 -23.71 -47.30
CA LYS A 164 54.86 -22.42 -46.92
C LYS A 164 53.34 -22.43 -47.03
N GLU A 165 52.79 -23.04 -48.08
CA GLU A 165 51.36 -23.26 -48.27
C GLU A 165 50.76 -24.05 -47.10
N SER A 166 51.41 -25.14 -46.67
CA SER A 166 51.01 -25.92 -45.50
C SER A 166 51.03 -25.10 -44.20
N ALA A 167 52.07 -24.29 -43.98
CA ALA A 167 52.19 -23.44 -42.79
C ALA A 167 51.17 -22.29 -42.78
N LEU A 168 50.80 -21.75 -43.95
CA LEU A 168 49.74 -20.75 -44.10
C LEU A 168 48.36 -21.35 -43.80
N LEU A 169 48.07 -22.57 -44.26
CA LEU A 169 46.83 -23.29 -43.94
C LEU A 169 46.72 -23.58 -42.44
N GLU A 170 47.81 -24.03 -41.80
CA GLU A 170 47.86 -24.23 -40.35
C GLU A 170 47.57 -22.91 -39.60
N ALA A 171 48.25 -21.82 -39.96
CA ALA A 171 48.01 -20.50 -39.40
C ALA A 171 46.56 -20.01 -39.61
N GLU A 172 45.94 -20.31 -40.76
CA GLU A 172 44.53 -20.00 -41.03
C GLU A 172 43.58 -20.77 -40.11
N THR A 173 43.84 -22.07 -39.85
CA THR A 173 43.03 -22.85 -38.89
C THR A 173 43.18 -22.34 -37.45
N ILE A 174 44.39 -21.94 -37.05
CA ILE A 174 44.64 -21.34 -35.74
C ILE A 174 43.88 -20.02 -35.63
N LEU A 175 43.91 -19.16 -36.65
CA LEU A 175 43.20 -17.87 -36.67
C LEU A 175 41.67 -18.06 -36.59
N LYS A 176 41.10 -19.01 -37.35
CA LYS A 176 39.67 -19.36 -37.24
C LYS A 176 39.28 -19.79 -35.83
N SER A 177 40.05 -20.71 -35.23
CA SER A 177 39.81 -21.16 -33.85
C SER A 177 39.96 -20.02 -32.81
N ALA A 178 40.76 -19.00 -33.09
CA ALA A 178 40.91 -17.83 -32.22
C ALA A 178 39.70 -16.89 -32.36
N LEU A 179 39.21 -16.66 -33.59
CA LEU A 179 38.02 -15.87 -33.87
C LEU A 179 36.77 -16.49 -33.23
N GLU A 180 36.58 -17.81 -33.35
CA GLU A 180 35.50 -18.54 -32.68
C GLU A 180 35.53 -18.37 -31.15
N ARG A 181 36.72 -18.45 -30.55
CA ARG A 181 36.91 -18.21 -29.10
C ARG A 181 36.61 -16.76 -28.70
N VAL A 182 36.93 -15.77 -29.54
CA VAL A 182 36.57 -14.36 -29.29
C VAL A 182 35.05 -14.17 -29.30
N LEU A 183 34.34 -14.74 -30.27
CA LEU A 183 32.86 -14.67 -30.34
C LEU A 183 32.19 -15.32 -29.12
N ILE A 184 32.72 -16.46 -28.64
CA ILE A 184 32.25 -17.10 -27.41
C ILE A 184 32.48 -16.20 -26.19
N VAL A 185 33.64 -15.55 -26.09
CA VAL A 185 33.95 -14.61 -25.00
C VAL A 185 33.03 -13.39 -25.04
N GLU A 186 32.75 -12.83 -26.21
CA GLU A 186 31.80 -11.71 -26.39
C GLU A 186 30.38 -12.11 -25.95
N GLN A 187 29.90 -13.29 -26.37
CA GLN A 187 28.59 -13.80 -25.96
C GLN A 187 28.50 -14.02 -24.44
N VAL A 188 29.55 -14.55 -23.81
CA VAL A 188 29.62 -14.72 -22.35
C VAL A 188 29.71 -13.37 -21.63
N GLN A 189 30.39 -12.37 -22.19
CA GLN A 189 30.39 -11.00 -21.65
C GLN A 189 28.99 -10.39 -21.71
N ASN A 190 28.29 -10.50 -22.84
CA ASN A 190 26.91 -10.02 -22.99
C ASN A 190 25.96 -10.68 -21.98
N GLN A 191 26.06 -11.99 -21.77
CA GLN A 191 25.33 -12.70 -20.72
C GLN A 191 25.69 -12.19 -19.31
N ASN A 192 26.97 -11.90 -19.03
CA ASN A 192 27.40 -11.34 -17.76
C ASN A 192 26.85 -9.91 -17.51
N TYR A 193 26.72 -9.08 -18.55
CA TYR A 193 26.12 -7.75 -18.42
C TYR A 193 24.62 -7.83 -18.08
N GLU A 194 23.86 -8.69 -18.75
CA GLU A 194 22.43 -8.85 -18.47
C GLU A 194 22.20 -9.53 -17.10
N LEU A 195 23.02 -10.48 -16.69
CA LEU A 195 22.96 -11.04 -15.32
C LEU A 195 23.27 -10.00 -14.23
N ARG A 196 24.24 -9.09 -14.45
CA ARG A 196 24.52 -7.97 -13.53
C ARG A 196 23.32 -7.04 -13.40
N ARG A 197 22.72 -6.68 -14.53
CA ARG A 197 21.49 -5.86 -14.58
C ARG A 197 20.32 -6.52 -13.85
N GLN A 198 20.13 -7.83 -13.99
CA GLN A 198 19.11 -8.57 -13.26
C GLN A 198 19.38 -8.59 -11.75
N ILE A 199 20.64 -8.71 -11.32
CA ILE A 199 21.03 -8.58 -9.92
C ILE A 199 20.73 -7.16 -9.38
N GLU A 200 21.02 -6.10 -10.16
CA GLU A 200 20.70 -4.71 -9.80
C GLU A 200 19.18 -4.48 -9.65
N ILE A 201 18.37 -5.03 -10.56
CA ILE A 201 16.90 -5.01 -10.47
C ILE A 201 16.42 -5.72 -9.20
N CYS A 202 16.87 -6.96 -8.96
CA CYS A 202 16.53 -7.72 -7.76
C CYS A 202 16.94 -7.00 -6.47
N GLN A 203 18.02 -6.22 -6.49
CA GLN A 203 18.47 -5.43 -5.33
C GLN A 203 17.54 -4.25 -5.03
N GLU A 204 17.10 -3.47 -6.02
CA GLU A 204 16.13 -2.38 -5.76
C GLU A 204 14.72 -2.92 -5.48
N GLU A 205 14.30 -4.04 -6.09
CA GLU A 205 13.05 -4.73 -5.72
C GLU A 205 13.05 -5.13 -4.24
N ASN A 206 14.12 -5.77 -3.75
CA ASN A 206 14.28 -6.06 -2.33
C ASN A 206 14.31 -4.77 -1.48
N ARG A 207 14.98 -3.70 -1.95
CA ARG A 207 15.00 -2.39 -1.27
C ARG A 207 13.62 -1.76 -1.19
N ILE A 208 12.74 -1.98 -2.17
CA ILE A 208 11.34 -1.53 -2.16
C ILE A 208 10.52 -2.39 -1.21
N LEU A 209 10.61 -3.72 -1.31
CA LEU A 209 9.92 -4.66 -0.41
C LEU A 209 10.28 -4.41 1.07
N GLU A 210 11.54 -4.12 1.37
CA GLU A 210 11.99 -3.72 2.70
C GLU A 210 11.32 -2.43 3.21
N LYS A 211 11.22 -1.38 2.36
CA LYS A 211 10.54 -0.11 2.73
C LYS A 211 9.08 -0.38 3.06
N THR A 212 8.39 -1.14 2.20
CA THR A 212 6.97 -1.52 2.38
C THR A 212 6.76 -2.40 3.61
N ASN A 213 7.66 -3.34 3.89
CA ASN A 213 7.58 -4.18 5.08
C ASN A 213 7.76 -3.37 6.36
N ARG A 214 8.75 -2.45 6.41
CA ARG A 214 8.93 -1.52 7.55
C ARG A 214 7.68 -0.64 7.78
N GLN A 215 7.02 -0.18 6.72
CA GLN A 215 5.76 0.56 6.84
C GLN A 215 4.64 -0.31 7.45
N LYS A 216 4.45 -1.53 6.94
CA LYS A 216 3.44 -2.47 7.46
C LYS A 216 3.68 -2.87 8.92
N VAL A 217 4.94 -3.04 9.34
CA VAL A 217 5.27 -3.28 10.76
C VAL A 217 4.82 -2.10 11.62
N VAL A 218 5.12 -0.85 11.23
CA VAL A 218 4.69 0.35 11.96
C VAL A 218 3.16 0.53 11.96
N GLU A 219 2.45 0.03 10.95
CA GLU A 219 0.98 -0.01 10.95
C GLU A 219 0.42 -1.08 11.91
N VAL A 220 1.02 -2.27 11.94
CA VAL A 220 0.67 -3.33 12.90
C VAL A 220 0.98 -2.91 14.35
N GLU A 221 2.08 -2.22 14.60
CA GLU A 221 2.42 -1.64 15.91
C GLU A 221 1.35 -0.67 16.41
N LYS A 222 0.89 0.25 15.55
CA LYS A 222 -0.20 1.20 15.88
C LYS A 222 -1.53 0.51 16.15
N LEU A 223 -1.89 -0.48 15.32
CA LEU A 223 -3.11 -1.28 15.54
C LEU A 223 -3.01 -2.05 16.86
N SER A 224 -1.84 -2.59 17.21
CA SER A 224 -1.60 -3.27 18.48
C SER A 224 -1.72 -2.32 19.69
N GLN A 225 -1.23 -1.09 19.56
CA GLN A 225 -1.43 -0.03 20.58
C GLN A 225 -2.93 0.29 20.76
N THR A 226 -3.66 0.50 19.66
CA THR A 226 -5.11 0.79 19.71
C THR A 226 -5.90 -0.39 20.29
N ILE A 227 -5.49 -1.64 20.05
CA ILE A 227 -6.09 -2.82 20.67
C ILE A 227 -5.88 -2.79 22.19
N GLY A 228 -4.66 -2.51 22.67
CA GLY A 228 -4.38 -2.37 24.10
C GLY A 228 -5.20 -1.27 24.79
N GLU A 229 -5.30 -0.09 24.16
CA GLU A 229 -6.15 1.01 24.63
C GLU A 229 -7.64 0.62 24.74
N LEU A 230 -8.13 -0.20 23.80
CA LEU A 230 -9.49 -0.73 23.82
C LEU A 230 -9.67 -1.83 24.88
N GLU A 231 -8.67 -2.69 25.10
CA GLU A 231 -8.68 -3.71 26.16
C GLU A 231 -8.71 -3.06 27.55
N GLU A 232 -7.89 -2.03 27.81
CA GLU A 232 -7.95 -1.23 29.04
C GLU A 232 -9.31 -0.56 29.23
N SER A 233 -9.88 0.01 28.16
CA SER A 233 -11.21 0.62 28.19
C SER A 233 -12.33 -0.41 28.50
N VAL A 234 -12.23 -1.61 27.96
CA VAL A 234 -13.16 -2.73 28.24
C VAL A 234 -13.03 -3.21 29.69
N LEU A 235 -11.81 -3.31 30.22
CA LEU A 235 -11.57 -3.66 31.63
C LEU A 235 -12.17 -2.61 32.58
N ALA A 236 -11.89 -1.33 32.36
CA ALA A 236 -12.47 -0.23 33.15
C ALA A 236 -14.02 -0.18 33.05
N SER A 237 -14.57 -0.47 31.87
CA SER A 237 -16.02 -0.64 31.67
C SER A 237 -16.58 -1.83 32.48
N GLY A 238 -15.84 -2.93 32.56
CA GLY A 238 -16.15 -4.09 33.38
C GLY A 238 -16.18 -3.79 34.88
N GLU A 239 -15.20 -3.03 35.38
CA GLU A 239 -15.16 -2.56 36.76
C GLU A 239 -16.34 -1.65 37.09
N ALA A 240 -16.63 -0.66 36.24
CA ALA A 240 -17.78 0.22 36.40
C ALA A 240 -19.11 -0.55 36.37
N ALA A 241 -19.24 -1.55 35.50
CA ALA A 241 -20.40 -2.44 35.44
C ALA A 241 -20.55 -3.30 36.71
N ASN A 242 -19.44 -3.74 37.33
CA ASN A 242 -19.44 -4.44 38.61
C ASN A 242 -19.90 -3.53 39.75
N ALA A 243 -19.33 -2.32 39.88
CA ALA A 243 -19.77 -1.34 40.88
C ALA A 243 -21.28 -1.04 40.75
N VAL A 244 -21.81 -0.91 39.53
CA VAL A 244 -23.25 -0.73 39.28
C VAL A 244 -24.08 -1.95 39.71
N ARG A 245 -23.57 -3.19 39.59
CA ARG A 245 -24.22 -4.40 40.11
C ARG A 245 -24.23 -4.40 41.64
N ASP A 246 -23.12 -4.05 42.28
CA ASP A 246 -23.00 -3.98 43.74
C ASP A 246 -23.91 -2.92 44.35
N TYR A 247 -23.94 -1.70 43.81
CA TYR A 247 -24.87 -0.66 44.27
C TYR A 247 -26.34 -1.06 44.05
N LYS A 248 -26.68 -1.76 42.95
CA LYS A 248 -28.03 -2.30 42.76
C LYS A 248 -28.40 -3.33 43.82
N ARG A 249 -27.46 -4.21 44.22
CA ARG A 249 -27.67 -5.19 45.31
C ARG A 249 -27.90 -4.48 46.65
N GLN A 250 -27.03 -3.51 47.01
CA GLN A 250 -27.19 -2.69 48.22
C GLN A 250 -28.53 -1.94 48.25
N ILE A 251 -28.98 -1.40 47.10
CA ILE A 251 -30.29 -0.75 46.99
C ILE A 251 -31.44 -1.74 47.21
N THR A 252 -31.34 -2.99 46.72
CA THR A 252 -32.36 -4.01 47.02
C THR A 252 -32.36 -4.43 48.50
N GLU A 253 -31.20 -4.62 49.10
CA GLU A 253 -31.02 -4.95 50.53
C GLU A 253 -31.63 -3.85 51.42
N LEU A 254 -31.22 -2.59 51.24
CA LEU A 254 -31.74 -1.42 51.96
C LEU A 254 -33.25 -1.19 51.73
N ASN A 255 -33.78 -1.57 50.56
CA ASN A 255 -35.21 -1.47 50.27
C ASN A 255 -36.03 -2.55 51.00
N ASP A 256 -35.47 -3.75 51.20
CA ASP A 256 -36.12 -4.79 52.01
C ASP A 256 -36.00 -4.52 53.52
N GLU A 257 -34.87 -3.99 53.99
CA GLU A 257 -34.73 -3.44 55.34
C GLU A 257 -35.71 -2.29 55.60
N LYS A 258 -35.85 -1.36 54.64
CA LYS A 258 -36.88 -0.31 54.72
C LYS A 258 -38.28 -0.91 54.89
N LYS A 259 -38.63 -1.95 54.12
CA LYS A 259 -39.94 -2.63 54.23
C LYS A 259 -40.11 -3.37 55.57
N THR A 260 -39.06 -3.90 56.21
CA THR A 260 -39.19 -4.50 57.55
C THR A 260 -39.37 -3.41 58.61
N LEU A 261 -38.57 -2.34 58.56
CA LEU A 261 -38.69 -1.18 59.44
C LEU A 261 -40.04 -0.45 59.30
N GLU A 262 -40.60 -0.33 58.10
CA GLU A 262 -41.95 0.22 57.88
C GLU A 262 -43.04 -0.64 58.54
N ARG A 263 -42.93 -1.97 58.46
CA ARG A 263 -43.84 -2.90 59.16
C ARG A 263 -43.65 -2.86 60.68
N GLU A 264 -42.44 -2.59 61.17
CA GLU A 264 -42.15 -2.42 62.61
C GLU A 264 -42.67 -1.10 63.14
N LEU A 265 -42.46 -0.01 62.41
CA LEU A 265 -43.06 1.30 62.70
C LEU A 265 -44.60 1.23 62.69
N ALA A 266 -45.21 0.47 61.79
CA ALA A 266 -46.64 0.23 61.78
C ALA A 266 -47.11 -0.54 63.04
N ARG A 267 -46.43 -1.64 63.40
CA ARG A 267 -46.69 -2.40 64.63
C ARG A 267 -46.51 -1.54 65.89
N ALA A 268 -45.44 -0.75 65.96
CA ALA A 268 -45.15 0.16 67.05
C ALA A 268 -46.20 1.27 67.19
N LYS A 269 -46.65 1.88 66.08
CA LYS A 269 -47.76 2.86 66.06
C LYS A 269 -49.06 2.25 66.60
N VAL A 270 -49.41 1.03 66.21
CA VAL A 270 -50.60 0.34 66.74
C VAL A 270 -50.47 0.07 68.23
N SER A 271 -49.32 -0.39 68.71
CA SER A 271 -49.07 -0.59 70.15
C SER A 271 -49.09 0.72 70.94
N ALA A 272 -48.46 1.79 70.42
CA ALA A 272 -48.49 3.11 71.04
C ALA A 272 -49.90 3.69 71.12
N ASN A 273 -50.71 3.56 70.06
CA ASN A 273 -52.12 3.96 70.07
C ASN A 273 -52.94 3.15 71.11
N ARG A 274 -52.68 1.85 71.24
CA ARG A 274 -53.32 1.01 72.28
C ARG A 274 -52.94 1.49 73.69
N VAL A 275 -51.66 1.75 73.95
CA VAL A 275 -51.19 2.27 75.26
C VAL A 275 -51.79 3.66 75.53
N ALA A 276 -51.82 4.55 74.55
CA ALA A 276 -52.44 5.87 74.68
C ALA A 276 -53.96 5.78 74.97
N THR A 277 -54.65 4.81 74.37
CA THR A 277 -56.08 4.56 74.65
C THR A 277 -56.29 3.99 76.06
N VAL A 278 -55.43 3.09 76.53
CA VAL A 278 -55.47 2.57 77.91
C VAL A 278 -55.22 3.70 78.91
N ALA A 279 -54.15 4.48 78.73
CA ALA A 279 -53.85 5.63 79.59
C ALA A 279 -55.00 6.67 79.58
N ALA A 280 -55.61 6.97 78.43
CA ALA A 280 -56.77 7.87 78.38
C ALA A 280 -58.00 7.32 79.14
N ASN A 281 -58.15 6.00 79.25
CA ASN A 281 -59.21 5.36 80.03
C ASN A 281 -58.89 5.25 81.54
N GLU A 282 -57.61 5.34 81.92
CA GLU A 282 -57.17 5.43 83.32
C GLU A 282 -57.32 6.86 83.89
N TRP A 283 -57.19 7.88 83.04
CA TRP A 283 -57.34 9.30 83.40
C TRP A 283 -58.80 9.76 83.43
N LYS A 284 -59.51 9.34 84.48
CA LYS A 284 -60.91 9.67 84.75
C LYS A 284 -61.10 10.64 85.92
N ASP A 285 -62.26 11.29 85.95
CA ASP A 285 -62.75 12.09 87.07
C ASP A 285 -63.34 11.23 88.21
N GLU A 286 -63.74 11.90 89.30
CA GLU A 286 -64.39 11.29 90.47
C GLU A 286 -65.75 10.61 90.15
N ASN A 287 -66.28 10.80 88.94
CA ASN A 287 -67.52 10.19 88.45
C ASN A 287 -67.27 9.10 87.37
N ASP A 288 -66.03 8.59 87.29
CA ASP A 288 -65.61 7.49 86.41
C ASP A 288 -65.64 7.84 84.90
N ARG A 289 -65.62 9.15 84.56
CA ARG A 289 -65.66 9.69 83.19
C ARG A 289 -64.29 10.21 82.75
N VAL A 290 -63.92 10.00 81.49
CA VAL A 290 -62.64 10.49 80.93
C VAL A 290 -62.59 12.02 80.99
N MET A 291 -61.57 12.58 81.64
CA MET A 291 -61.47 14.02 81.88
C MET A 291 -61.26 14.80 80.56
N PRO A 292 -62.14 15.76 80.21
CA PRO A 292 -61.97 16.56 79.00
C PRO A 292 -60.67 17.37 79.01
N VAL A 293 -59.90 17.32 77.92
CA VAL A 293 -58.60 18.01 77.77
C VAL A 293 -58.66 19.51 78.13
N LYS A 294 -59.78 20.18 77.84
CA LYS A 294 -59.99 21.59 78.19
C LYS A 294 -60.10 21.81 79.71
N GLN A 295 -60.71 20.90 80.45
CA GLN A 295 -60.77 20.94 81.91
C GLN A 295 -59.42 20.59 82.52
N TRP A 296 -58.75 19.52 82.04
CA TRP A 296 -57.41 19.15 82.48
C TRP A 296 -56.38 20.29 82.31
N LEU A 297 -56.41 21.01 81.18
CA LEU A 297 -55.54 22.17 80.96
C LEU A 297 -55.85 23.33 81.91
N GLU A 298 -57.12 23.53 82.27
CA GLU A 298 -57.55 24.58 83.20
C GLU A 298 -57.20 24.23 84.65
N GLU A 299 -57.44 22.99 85.10
CA GLU A 299 -57.00 22.47 86.40
C GLU A 299 -55.48 22.52 86.54
N ARG A 300 -54.74 22.08 85.52
CA ARG A 300 -53.28 22.21 85.47
C ARG A 300 -52.85 23.69 85.58
N ARG A 301 -53.57 24.62 84.93
CA ARG A 301 -53.30 26.06 85.02
C ARG A 301 -53.56 26.59 86.43
N LEU A 302 -54.66 26.17 87.07
CA LEU A 302 -55.01 26.53 88.45
C LEU A 302 -53.98 25.98 89.45
N VAL A 303 -53.61 24.70 89.37
CA VAL A 303 -52.57 24.08 90.20
C VAL A 303 -51.22 24.76 89.99
N GLN A 304 -50.85 25.07 88.75
CA GLN A 304 -49.58 25.76 88.47
C GLN A 304 -49.56 27.22 88.98
N ALA A 305 -50.71 27.92 88.94
CA ALA A 305 -50.87 29.25 89.53
C ALA A 305 -50.85 29.19 91.07
N GLU A 306 -51.49 28.19 91.68
CA GLU A 306 -51.51 27.98 93.13
C GLU A 306 -50.12 27.60 93.67
N ILE A 307 -49.36 26.75 92.96
CA ILE A 307 -47.95 26.47 93.27
C ILE A 307 -47.12 27.76 93.25
N GLN A 308 -47.37 28.66 92.28
CA GLN A 308 -46.66 29.95 92.25
C GLN A 308 -47.11 30.86 93.40
N ARG A 309 -48.42 30.94 93.70
CA ARG A 309 -48.96 31.69 94.85
C ARG A 309 -48.43 31.18 96.19
N LEU A 310 -48.13 29.88 96.31
CA LEU A 310 -47.50 29.28 97.48
C LEU A 310 -46.00 29.60 97.56
N ARG A 311 -45.27 29.60 96.43
CA ARG A 311 -43.87 30.08 96.36
C ARG A 311 -43.76 31.55 96.76
N ASP A 312 -44.63 32.41 96.24
CA ASP A 312 -44.61 33.84 96.54
C ASP A 312 -44.94 34.09 98.02
N LYS A 313 -45.92 33.36 98.59
CA LYS A 313 -46.21 33.38 100.03
C LYS A 313 -45.02 32.89 100.86
N LEU A 314 -44.32 31.82 100.44
CA LEU A 314 -43.11 31.33 101.11
C LEU A 314 -41.99 32.39 101.12
N ILE A 315 -41.75 33.07 100.00
CA ILE A 315 -40.75 34.15 99.90
C ILE A 315 -41.11 35.33 100.81
N VAL A 316 -42.39 35.66 100.97
CA VAL A 316 -42.84 36.67 101.96
C VAL A 316 -42.60 36.17 103.38
N SER A 317 -42.99 34.94 103.72
CA SER A 317 -42.74 34.35 105.04
C SER A 317 -41.26 34.29 105.40
N GLU A 318 -40.37 33.93 104.47
CA GLU A 318 -38.92 34.00 104.66
C GLU A 318 -38.42 35.42 104.97
N ARG A 319 -38.91 36.43 104.24
CA ARG A 319 -38.54 37.84 104.45
C ARG A 319 -39.00 38.33 105.82
N THR A 320 -40.23 37.98 106.22
CA THR A 320 -40.77 38.28 107.55
C THR A 320 -39.94 37.60 108.65
N ALA A 321 -39.66 36.30 108.54
CA ALA A 321 -38.83 35.58 109.50
C ALA A 321 -37.41 36.15 109.61
N LYS A 322 -36.81 36.59 108.49
CA LYS A 322 -35.50 37.28 108.46
C LYS A 322 -35.57 38.66 109.15
N ALA A 323 -36.66 39.41 108.98
CA ALA A 323 -36.88 40.69 109.67
C ALA A 323 -37.13 40.50 111.18
N GLU A 324 -37.91 39.49 111.56
CA GLU A 324 -38.14 39.11 112.96
C GLU A 324 -36.84 38.65 113.63
N ALA A 325 -36.00 37.87 112.94
CA ALA A 325 -34.68 37.48 113.44
C ALA A 325 -33.79 38.71 113.70
N GLN A 326 -33.70 39.65 112.76
CA GLN A 326 -32.95 40.91 112.95
C GLN A 326 -33.52 41.78 114.08
N LEU A 327 -34.85 41.78 114.28
CA LEU A 327 -35.48 42.51 115.37
C LEU A 327 -35.23 41.83 116.72
N LYS A 328 -35.23 40.49 116.76
CA LYS A 328 -34.86 39.66 117.92
C LYS A 328 -33.37 39.83 118.28
N GLU A 329 -32.49 40.01 117.31
CA GLU A 329 -31.08 40.40 117.54
C GLU A 329 -30.96 41.81 118.10
N LYS A 330 -31.65 42.80 117.53
CA LYS A 330 -31.67 44.17 118.07
C LYS A 330 -32.21 44.25 119.50
N LEU A 331 -33.21 43.43 119.84
CA LEU A 331 -33.71 43.29 121.21
C LEU A 331 -32.70 42.58 122.12
N LYS A 332 -32.06 41.48 121.67
CA LYS A 332 -30.97 40.83 122.42
C LYS A 332 -29.80 41.79 122.70
N LEU A 333 -29.40 42.61 121.73
CA LEU A 333 -28.34 43.61 121.89
C LEU A 333 -28.73 44.68 122.90
N ARG A 334 -29.94 45.25 122.80
CA ARG A 334 -30.45 46.19 123.81
C ARG A 334 -30.52 45.59 125.21
N LEU A 335 -30.92 44.33 125.32
CA LEU A 335 -31.01 43.62 126.60
C LEU A 335 -29.61 43.42 127.20
N LYS A 336 -28.62 42.99 126.41
CA LYS A 336 -27.20 42.97 126.82
C LYS A 336 -26.70 44.34 127.27
N THR A 337 -26.96 45.41 126.53
CA THR A 337 -26.53 46.76 126.92
C THR A 337 -27.21 47.23 128.22
N LEU A 338 -28.43 46.77 128.53
CA LEU A 338 -29.07 47.01 129.83
C LEU A 338 -28.46 46.15 130.95
N GLU A 339 -28.12 44.89 130.69
CA GLU A 339 -27.37 44.03 131.64
C GLU A 339 -25.98 44.60 131.94
N GLU A 340 -25.29 45.13 130.93
CA GLU A 340 -23.98 45.80 131.03
C GLU A 340 -24.11 47.13 131.78
N GLY A 341 -25.14 47.93 131.48
CA GLY A 341 -25.44 49.16 132.22
C GLY A 341 -25.79 48.93 133.69
N LEU A 342 -26.53 47.86 134.00
CA LEU A 342 -26.85 47.47 135.37
C LEU A 342 -25.60 46.99 136.14
N LYS A 343 -24.69 46.28 135.48
CA LYS A 343 -23.38 45.93 136.05
C LYS A 343 -22.52 47.18 136.31
N GLN A 344 -22.52 48.15 135.41
CA GLN A 344 -21.77 49.41 135.56
C GLN A 344 -22.37 50.34 136.62
N ALA A 345 -23.70 50.30 136.83
CA ALA A 345 -24.37 51.08 137.88
C ALA A 345 -24.07 50.58 139.32
N SER A 346 -23.45 49.40 139.47
CA SER A 346 -23.14 48.81 140.78
C SER A 346 -21.76 49.20 141.35
N SER A 347 -20.96 50.01 140.64
CA SER A 347 -19.63 50.45 141.11
C SER A 347 -19.42 51.96 140.92
N ILE A 348 -19.50 52.71 142.02
CA ILE A 348 -19.22 54.15 142.04
C ILE A 348 -17.71 54.39 141.88
N ALA A 349 -17.29 54.98 140.75
CA ALA A 349 -15.97 55.60 140.62
C ALA A 349 -15.95 56.72 139.55
N ALA A 350 -15.83 57.97 140.02
CA ALA A 350 -15.30 59.14 139.32
C ALA A 350 -15.83 59.49 137.89
N ASN A 351 -16.81 60.39 137.88
CA ASN A 351 -16.75 61.68 137.18
C ASN A 351 -16.69 61.73 135.64
N SER A 352 -17.84 62.13 135.09
CA SER A 352 -18.01 63.00 133.94
C SER A 352 -16.85 63.93 133.59
N ASN A 353 -16.54 64.06 132.29
CA ASN A 353 -16.17 65.35 131.71
C ASN A 353 -16.66 65.49 130.25
N LYS A 354 -16.66 66.73 129.72
CA LYS A 354 -17.15 67.09 128.37
C LYS A 354 -16.00 67.62 127.48
N PHE A 355 -16.34 68.06 126.26
CA PHE A 355 -15.46 68.64 125.22
C PHE A 355 -14.54 67.61 124.49
N ARG A 356 -14.17 67.76 123.21
CA ARG A 356 -14.28 68.89 122.26
C ARG A 356 -14.30 68.44 120.76
N GLU A 357 -14.62 69.37 119.85
CA GLU A 357 -14.50 69.34 118.36
C GLU A 357 -15.37 68.28 117.60
N SER A 358 -15.79 68.46 116.34
CA SER A 358 -15.62 69.54 115.34
C SER A 358 -16.89 69.72 114.45
N PRO A 359 -17.07 70.80 113.65
CA PRO A 359 -18.42 71.31 113.33
C PRO A 359 -18.98 71.12 111.89
N LYS A 360 -20.33 71.08 111.81
CA LYS A 360 -21.24 71.56 110.71
C LYS A 360 -21.34 70.69 109.43
N ARG A 361 -22.51 70.08 109.12
CA ARG A 361 -23.72 70.60 108.38
C ARG A 361 -23.45 70.86 106.88
N GLY A 362 -24.27 70.46 105.89
CA GLY A 362 -25.56 69.73 105.80
C GLY A 362 -25.81 69.32 104.31
N LEU A 363 -27.01 69.07 103.76
CA LEU A 363 -28.39 69.07 104.26
C LEU A 363 -29.35 68.31 103.27
N ARG A 364 -30.25 67.46 103.80
CA ARG A 364 -31.59 66.98 103.31
C ARG A 364 -32.04 67.04 101.81
N LYS A 365 -32.89 66.03 101.47
CA LYS A 365 -34.22 66.04 100.74
C LYS A 365 -34.33 65.62 99.25
N ARG A 366 -35.20 64.58 99.06
CA ARG A 366 -36.27 64.37 98.04
C ARG A 366 -35.97 64.28 96.52
N SER A 367 -36.12 63.04 96.01
CA SER A 367 -37.19 62.58 95.08
C SER A 367 -37.25 62.97 93.58
N ALA A 368 -37.54 61.92 92.79
CA ALA A 368 -38.30 61.86 91.52
C ALA A 368 -37.61 62.15 90.16
N SER A 369 -37.35 61.07 89.40
CA SER A 369 -37.71 60.92 87.97
C SER A 369 -37.44 59.50 87.45
N GLN A 370 -38.02 59.18 86.29
CA GLN A 370 -37.94 57.96 85.47
C GLN A 370 -37.82 58.42 84.00
N PRO A 371 -37.69 57.55 82.96
CA PRO A 371 -37.20 56.16 82.89
C PRO A 371 -36.20 55.92 81.70
N ARG A 372 -35.58 54.72 81.60
CA ARG A 372 -35.79 53.81 80.43
C ARG A 372 -35.03 52.47 80.51
N ALA A 373 -35.69 51.45 79.95
CA ALA A 373 -35.20 50.23 79.30
C ALA A 373 -33.94 49.50 79.83
N SER A 374 -34.14 48.25 80.27
CA SER A 374 -33.13 47.19 80.23
C SER A 374 -33.76 45.92 79.63
N MET A 375 -32.99 45.18 78.83
CA MET A 375 -33.37 43.87 78.28
C MET A 375 -32.14 42.98 78.10
N VAL A 376 -32.08 41.85 78.82
CA VAL A 376 -31.49 40.60 78.31
C VAL A 376 -32.26 39.41 78.89
N ALA A 377 -32.91 38.67 78.00
CA ALA A 377 -33.22 37.24 78.09
C ALA A 377 -33.12 36.70 76.65
N GLY A 378 -32.87 35.42 76.37
CA GLY A 378 -32.68 34.27 77.26
C GLY A 378 -31.96 33.12 76.54
N ARG A 379 -32.26 31.86 76.92
CA ARG A 379 -31.59 30.65 76.42
C ARG A 379 -32.14 30.19 75.05
N GLY A 380 -31.35 29.48 74.26
CA GLY A 380 -31.86 28.68 73.14
C GLY A 380 -30.78 27.93 72.34
N LEU A 381 -30.91 26.61 72.22
CA LEU A 381 -30.21 25.72 71.28
C LEU A 381 -31.29 24.97 70.50
N LEU A 382 -31.22 24.92 69.15
CA LEU A 382 -31.27 23.70 68.31
C LEU A 382 -31.45 24.04 66.80
N LEU A 383 -30.77 23.28 65.93
CA LEU A 383 -31.08 22.88 64.55
C LEU A 383 -31.50 23.89 63.43
N GLN A 384 -30.81 23.70 62.29
CA GLN A 384 -31.36 23.43 60.93
C GLN A 384 -31.45 24.53 59.85
N GLN A 385 -30.71 24.24 58.76
CA GLN A 385 -30.91 24.59 57.33
C GLN A 385 -30.70 26.02 56.75
N ALA A 386 -30.05 25.99 55.58
CA ALA A 386 -30.31 26.74 54.34
C ALA A 386 -29.87 28.23 54.17
N ASN A 387 -28.69 28.36 53.52
CA ASN A 387 -28.45 29.07 52.25
C ASN A 387 -28.57 30.61 52.09
N MET A 388 -27.57 31.14 51.35
CA MET A 388 -27.47 32.47 50.70
C MET A 388 -27.38 33.69 51.64
N GLU A 389 -26.63 34.76 51.36
CA GLU A 389 -25.59 35.03 50.33
C GLU A 389 -24.74 36.25 50.78
N THR A 390 -23.51 36.42 50.26
CA THR A 390 -22.84 37.71 49.89
C THR A 390 -21.33 37.51 49.66
N GLU A 391 -20.85 38.09 48.56
CA GLU A 391 -19.49 38.40 48.07
C GLU A 391 -18.24 38.34 49.03
N ARG A 392 -16.97 38.19 48.57
CA ARG A 392 -16.30 38.80 47.38
C ARG A 392 -15.11 37.98 46.81
N LYS A 393 -14.96 38.07 45.46
CA LYS A 393 -13.76 38.24 44.58
C LYS A 393 -12.38 37.78 45.08
N ASP A 394 -11.49 37.16 44.28
CA ASP A 394 -11.48 36.63 42.89
C ASP A 394 -10.33 35.55 42.87
N SER A 395 -9.86 34.87 41.81
CA SER A 395 -10.05 34.90 40.34
C SER A 395 -9.87 33.46 39.79
N ARG A 396 -10.53 33.01 38.71
CA ARG A 396 -10.18 33.18 37.27
C ARG A 396 -8.73 32.76 36.93
N LYS A 397 -8.46 31.85 35.98
CA LYS A 397 -9.24 31.19 34.89
C LYS A 397 -8.44 29.92 34.46
N GLN A 398 -8.95 28.69 34.27
CA GLN A 398 -9.89 28.16 33.23
C GLN A 398 -9.57 28.65 31.80
N GLY A 399 -9.45 27.81 30.77
CA GLY A 399 -10.38 26.74 30.33
C GLY A 399 -11.20 27.26 29.12
N SER A 400 -11.73 26.49 28.17
CA SER A 400 -11.76 25.03 27.95
C SER A 400 -12.14 24.72 26.48
N SER A 401 -11.94 23.47 26.04
CA SER A 401 -12.75 22.67 25.08
C SER A 401 -13.61 23.31 23.95
N GLU A 402 -13.37 22.82 22.72
CA GLU A 402 -14.39 22.27 21.78
C GLU A 402 -15.10 23.14 20.69
N SER A 403 -15.45 22.45 19.58
CA SER A 403 -16.48 22.75 18.53
C SER A 403 -16.19 23.61 17.27
N MET A 404 -15.92 22.91 16.16
CA MET A 404 -16.71 22.91 14.90
C MET A 404 -16.88 24.18 13.98
N VAL A 405 -16.01 24.25 12.95
CA VAL A 405 -16.34 24.44 11.50
C VAL A 405 -16.96 25.75 10.96
N ARG A 406 -16.19 26.51 10.13
CA ARG A 406 -16.53 26.90 8.72
C ARG A 406 -15.48 27.79 8.02
N LYS A 407 -15.08 27.42 6.78
CA LYS A 407 -14.53 28.26 5.66
C LYS A 407 -13.15 28.93 5.90
N SER A 408 -12.30 29.29 4.91
CA SER A 408 -12.06 28.93 3.48
C SER A 408 -10.82 29.74 3.02
N LEU A 409 -9.83 29.29 2.22
CA LEU A 409 -9.80 28.97 0.77
C LEU A 409 -8.36 28.49 0.36
N TRP A 410 -8.17 27.97 -0.87
CA TRP A 410 -6.89 27.61 -1.55
C TRP A 410 -6.08 26.44 -0.92
N ALA A 411 -5.91 25.25 -1.54
CA ALA A 411 -5.15 24.86 -2.76
C ALA A 411 -3.67 24.49 -2.46
N SER A 412 -3.05 23.36 -2.90
CA SER A 412 -3.40 22.38 -3.96
C SER A 412 -2.90 20.93 -3.69
N ARG A 413 -3.60 19.94 -4.29
CA ARG A 413 -3.17 18.68 -5.00
C ARG A 413 -1.84 17.97 -4.59
N SER A 414 -1.74 16.63 -4.48
CA SER A 414 -2.75 15.53 -4.55
C SER A 414 -2.23 14.15 -4.09
N ARG A 415 -3.19 13.31 -3.66
CA ARG A 415 -3.25 11.85 -3.30
C ARG A 415 -2.31 10.85 -4.04
N VAL A 416 -1.85 9.71 -3.48
CA VAL A 416 -2.50 8.55 -2.75
C VAL A 416 -3.22 7.60 -3.75
N VAL A 417 -2.84 6.31 -3.91
CA VAL A 417 -3.15 5.09 -3.08
C VAL A 417 -4.65 4.67 -3.17
N ASP A 418 -5.09 3.39 -3.30
CA ASP A 418 -4.45 2.08 -3.60
C ASP A 418 -5.51 0.95 -3.84
N SER A 419 -5.07 -0.23 -4.33
CA SER A 419 -5.57 -1.62 -4.09
C SER A 419 -6.96 -2.19 -4.49
N THR A 420 -6.91 -3.48 -4.90
CA THR A 420 -7.83 -4.65 -4.69
C THR A 420 -8.78 -5.20 -5.78
N GLY A 421 -8.72 -6.54 -6.03
CA GLY A 421 -9.69 -7.39 -6.78
C GLY A 421 -9.06 -8.12 -7.99
N LYS A 422 -8.68 -9.42 -8.00
CA LYS A 422 -9.45 -10.70 -7.97
C LYS A 422 -10.53 -10.82 -9.09
N GLU A 423 -10.66 -11.91 -9.87
CA GLU A 423 -10.02 -13.26 -9.86
C GLU A 423 -10.20 -14.03 -11.20
N ASN A 424 -9.47 -15.15 -11.40
CA ASN A 424 -9.72 -16.32 -12.29
C ASN A 424 -9.34 -16.35 -13.80
N ALA A 425 -9.10 -17.60 -14.24
CA ALA A 425 -9.17 -18.21 -15.59
C ALA A 425 -7.91 -18.31 -16.52
N GLU A 426 -7.49 -19.57 -16.73
CA GLU A 426 -6.97 -20.21 -17.96
C GLU A 426 -5.58 -19.85 -18.56
N GLY A 427 -5.06 -20.73 -19.45
CA GLY A 427 -3.98 -20.37 -20.38
C GLY A 427 -2.58 -21.03 -20.26
N ARG A 428 -2.42 -22.30 -19.84
CA ARG A 428 -1.13 -23.01 -20.01
C ARG A 428 -0.94 -23.51 -21.45
N ALA A 429 -0.14 -22.82 -22.27
CA ALA A 429 0.59 -23.43 -23.40
C ALA A 429 1.67 -22.49 -23.94
N ASN A 430 2.94 -22.81 -23.70
CA ASN A 430 4.08 -22.37 -24.52
C ASN A 430 4.99 -23.59 -24.67
N ALA A 431 5.04 -24.13 -25.88
CA ALA A 431 5.97 -25.17 -26.27
C ALA A 431 6.58 -24.73 -27.61
N ASP A 432 7.91 -24.66 -27.66
CA ASP A 432 8.66 -24.42 -28.88
C ASP A 432 9.85 -25.40 -28.86
N PRO A 433 10.04 -26.25 -29.89
CA PRO A 433 10.99 -27.36 -29.81
C PRO A 433 12.33 -27.01 -30.45
N ASN A 434 13.42 -27.52 -29.86
CA ASN A 434 14.44 -28.13 -30.70
C ASN A 434 15.19 -29.23 -29.94
N ALA A 435 15.80 -30.15 -30.70
CA ALA A 435 16.65 -31.20 -30.18
C ALA A 435 18.04 -31.10 -30.83
N ASP A 436 19.09 -31.45 -30.09
CA ASP A 436 19.87 -32.60 -30.56
C ASP A 436 20.71 -33.33 -29.49
N LYS A 437 21.11 -34.55 -29.87
CA LYS A 437 22.38 -35.27 -29.59
C LYS A 437 23.48 -34.42 -28.89
N ASN A 438 24.39 -34.91 -28.05
CA ASN A 438 24.92 -36.25 -27.72
C ASN A 438 25.81 -36.11 -26.45
N VAL A 439 26.46 -37.10 -25.79
CA VAL A 439 26.56 -38.59 -25.85
C VAL A 439 26.97 -39.07 -24.43
N LYS A 440 26.80 -40.36 -24.07
CA LYS A 440 27.65 -41.06 -23.06
C LYS A 440 27.69 -42.59 -23.25
N ASP A 441 28.90 -43.09 -23.51
CA ASP A 441 29.60 -44.20 -22.85
C ASP A 441 28.91 -45.59 -22.70
N ILE A 442 29.15 -46.44 -23.71
CA ILE A 442 29.78 -47.80 -23.64
C ILE A 442 29.44 -48.71 -22.43
N GLU A 443 28.83 -49.88 -22.71
CA GLU A 443 29.43 -51.20 -22.39
C GLU A 443 28.79 -52.35 -23.22
N ASN A 444 29.40 -53.56 -23.18
CA ASN A 444 29.18 -54.65 -24.16
C ASN A 444 28.12 -55.70 -23.77
N ALA A 445 27.43 -56.26 -24.77
CA ALA A 445 26.99 -57.66 -24.81
C ALA A 445 26.74 -58.12 -26.26
N GLU A 446 26.91 -59.40 -26.56
CA GLU A 446 26.86 -59.96 -27.94
C GLU A 446 25.58 -60.78 -28.24
N ALA A 447 25.32 -60.94 -29.54
CA ALA A 447 24.65 -62.06 -30.21
C ALA A 447 23.23 -62.53 -29.79
N ALA A 448 22.26 -62.37 -30.72
CA ALA A 448 21.46 -63.48 -31.25
C ALA A 448 20.67 -63.05 -32.52
N ASN A 449 20.38 -64.01 -33.40
CA ASN A 449 19.58 -63.81 -34.63
C ASN A 449 18.10 -64.19 -34.41
N GLU A 450 17.24 -63.69 -35.31
CA GLU A 450 15.96 -64.28 -35.77
C GLU A 450 14.89 -64.73 -34.74
N ALA A 451 13.70 -64.13 -34.83
CA ALA A 451 12.49 -64.88 -35.22
C ALA A 451 11.25 -63.97 -35.41
N LEU A 452 10.36 -64.40 -36.31
CA LEU A 452 9.03 -63.85 -36.53
C LEU A 452 8.10 -64.09 -35.33
N GLN A 453 7.22 -63.13 -35.03
CA GLN A 453 5.80 -63.48 -34.90
C GLN A 453 4.84 -62.30 -35.14
N GLU A 454 3.90 -62.49 -36.07
CA GLU A 454 2.70 -61.66 -36.16
C GLU A 454 1.75 -61.93 -34.98
N LYS A 455 1.09 -60.89 -34.48
CA LYS A 455 -0.28 -61.00 -33.98
C LYS A 455 -1.01 -59.66 -34.09
N GLY A 456 -1.82 -59.53 -35.14
CA GLY A 456 -2.54 -58.30 -35.42
C GLY A 456 -3.70 -58.04 -34.47
N SER A 457 -3.99 -56.76 -34.23
CA SER A 457 -5.30 -56.28 -33.80
C SER A 457 -5.89 -55.40 -34.91
N LYS A 458 -7.21 -55.46 -35.10
CA LYS A 458 -7.85 -54.90 -36.30
C LYS A 458 -8.08 -53.39 -36.16
N SER A 459 -7.60 -52.63 -37.15
CA SER A 459 -8.09 -51.27 -37.39
C SER A 459 -9.56 -51.29 -37.81
N PRO A 460 -10.45 -50.52 -37.16
CA PRO A 460 -11.61 -49.99 -37.84
C PRO A 460 -11.11 -48.89 -38.79
N ARG A 461 -11.18 -49.16 -40.10
CA ARG A 461 -10.79 -48.21 -41.15
C ARG A 461 -11.68 -46.98 -41.05
N ALA A 462 -11.15 -45.88 -40.49
CA ALA A 462 -11.79 -44.58 -40.60
C ALA A 462 -11.88 -44.23 -42.10
N GLU A 463 -13.09 -44.11 -42.62
CA GLU A 463 -13.31 -43.63 -43.98
C GLU A 463 -12.96 -42.14 -43.99
N ASP A 464 -11.94 -41.77 -44.78
CA ASP A 464 -11.33 -40.44 -44.83
C ASP A 464 -12.29 -39.40 -45.43
N SER A 465 -13.29 -39.06 -44.61
CA SER A 465 -14.44 -38.25 -44.94
C SER A 465 -14.06 -36.78 -44.80
N VAL A 466 -13.15 -36.34 -45.67
CA VAL A 466 -12.75 -34.94 -45.80
C VAL A 466 -14.02 -34.08 -45.89
N SER A 467 -14.17 -33.16 -44.93
CA SER A 467 -15.37 -32.32 -44.81
C SER A 467 -15.73 -31.70 -46.16
N GLY A 468 -17.01 -31.77 -46.54
CA GLY A 468 -17.48 -31.25 -47.83
C GLY A 468 -17.07 -29.79 -48.08
N PHE A 469 -16.99 -28.98 -47.03
CA PHE A 469 -16.49 -27.61 -47.10
C PHE A 469 -15.00 -27.50 -47.51
N LEU A 470 -14.15 -28.46 -47.09
CA LEU A 470 -12.77 -28.55 -47.54
C LEU A 470 -12.70 -29.04 -48.99
N TYR A 471 -13.58 -29.96 -49.40
CA TYR A 471 -13.68 -30.39 -50.79
C TYR A 471 -14.13 -29.24 -51.71
N ASP A 472 -15.20 -28.52 -51.36
CA ASP A 472 -15.69 -27.33 -52.07
C ASP A 472 -14.61 -26.25 -52.18
N LYS A 473 -13.88 -25.98 -51.08
CA LYS A 473 -12.78 -25.01 -51.07
C LYS A 473 -11.63 -25.46 -51.97
N LEU A 474 -11.20 -26.71 -51.88
CA LEU A 474 -10.14 -27.26 -52.72
C LEU A 474 -10.54 -27.28 -54.21
N GLN A 475 -11.77 -27.69 -54.51
CA GLN A 475 -12.33 -27.67 -55.87
C GLN A 475 -12.39 -26.24 -56.43
N LYS A 476 -12.76 -25.25 -55.61
CA LYS A 476 -12.74 -23.84 -55.99
C LYS A 476 -11.33 -23.35 -56.29
N GLU A 477 -10.34 -23.68 -55.47
CA GLU A 477 -8.93 -23.32 -55.76
C GLU A 477 -8.38 -24.06 -56.99
N VAL A 478 -8.72 -25.33 -57.21
CA VAL A 478 -8.34 -26.06 -58.43
C VAL A 478 -8.95 -25.43 -59.68
N ILE A 479 -10.20 -24.94 -59.61
CA ILE A 479 -10.84 -24.20 -60.71
C ILE A 479 -10.17 -22.84 -60.93
N ASN A 480 -9.82 -22.11 -59.86
CA ASN A 480 -9.08 -20.86 -59.95
C ASN A 480 -7.70 -21.05 -60.59
N LEU A 481 -6.95 -22.08 -60.16
CA LEU A 481 -5.63 -22.42 -60.67
C LEU A 481 -5.68 -22.82 -62.15
N ARG A 482 -6.67 -23.62 -62.57
CA ARG A 482 -6.85 -23.96 -64.00
C ARG A 482 -7.08 -22.71 -64.86
N ARG A 483 -7.98 -21.81 -64.45
CA ARG A 483 -8.20 -20.53 -65.14
C ARG A 483 -6.95 -19.65 -65.17
N ALA A 484 -6.14 -19.66 -64.11
CA ALA A 484 -4.89 -18.90 -64.05
C ALA A 484 -3.81 -19.49 -64.99
N CYS A 485 -3.73 -20.81 -65.12
CA CYS A 485 -2.92 -21.48 -66.14
C CYS A 485 -3.44 -21.16 -67.55
N GLU A 486 -4.72 -21.38 -67.83
CA GLU A 486 -5.35 -21.08 -69.14
C GLU A 486 -5.13 -19.62 -69.56
N ALA A 487 -5.28 -18.65 -68.65
CA ALA A 487 -5.00 -17.24 -68.92
C ALA A 487 -3.52 -16.94 -69.15
N LYS A 488 -2.61 -17.63 -68.44
CA LYS A 488 -1.16 -17.50 -68.65
C LYS A 488 -0.74 -18.09 -69.99
N ASP A 489 -1.27 -19.26 -70.34
CA ASP A 489 -0.93 -19.98 -71.57
C ASP A 489 -1.50 -19.24 -72.79
N ASN A 490 -2.70 -18.67 -72.70
CA ASN A 490 -3.22 -17.73 -73.70
C ASN A 490 -2.32 -16.48 -73.82
N SER A 491 -1.85 -15.89 -72.72
CA SER A 491 -0.93 -14.74 -72.75
C SER A 491 0.48 -15.09 -73.26
N LEU A 492 0.88 -16.37 -73.26
CA LEU A 492 2.08 -16.85 -73.95
C LEU A 492 1.82 -16.99 -75.45
N ILE A 493 0.70 -17.61 -75.84
CA ILE A 493 0.28 -17.75 -77.24
C ILE A 493 0.13 -16.37 -77.92
N GLU A 494 -0.43 -15.37 -77.25
CA GLU A 494 -0.50 -13.99 -77.74
C GLU A 494 0.90 -13.37 -77.98
N LYS A 495 1.86 -13.61 -77.08
CA LYS A 495 3.24 -13.10 -77.21
C LYS A 495 4.04 -13.83 -78.28
N ASP A 496 3.86 -15.13 -78.41
CA ASP A 496 4.49 -15.94 -79.45
C ASP A 496 3.96 -15.53 -80.84
N GLN A 497 2.66 -15.27 -80.97
CA GLN A 497 2.09 -14.68 -82.19
C GLN A 497 2.62 -13.26 -82.45
N GLN A 498 2.72 -12.41 -81.41
CA GLN A 498 3.20 -11.04 -81.53
C GLN A 498 4.73 -10.91 -81.69
N THR A 499 5.47 -12.03 -81.62
CA THR A 499 6.91 -12.12 -81.95
C THR A 499 7.18 -12.87 -83.25
N GLN A 500 6.12 -13.24 -83.99
CA GLN A 500 6.17 -13.92 -85.29
C GLN A 500 5.67 -13.03 -86.45
N VAL A 501 5.65 -11.70 -86.24
CA VAL A 501 5.29 -10.64 -87.20
C VAL A 501 6.43 -9.62 -87.27
#